data_AF-A0A945QGZ1-F1
#
_entry.id   AF-A0A945QGZ1-F1
#
_cell.length_a   1.000
_cell.length_b   1.000
_cell.length_c   1.000
_cell.angle_alpha   90.00
_cell.angle_beta   90.00
_cell.angle_gamma   90.00
#
_symmetry.space_group_name_H-M   'P 1'
#
loop_
_entity.id
_entity.type
_entity.pdbx_description
1 polymer ?
#
loop_
_entity_poly.entity_id
_entity_poly.type
_entity_poly.pdbx_seq_one_letter_code
_entity_poly.pdbx_strand_id
1 'polypeptide(L)'
;MKKIVLFDMDGTLTPPRQPLDLNLLGSLKVLTHYSDIGIVTGSDINYLKEQLKIVLENSRIRYKLHLLPCNGTKHYAPPSCNHEEHKLIYKKDFKKEIGKKKFHILMKLLIEYQNHI
;
A
#
# COMPACT_ATOMS: atom_id res chain seq x y z
N MET A 1 4.60 22.80 7.35
CA MET A 1 4.76 21.36 7.65
C MET A 1 3.87 20.57 6.71
N LYS A 2 4.39 19.57 5.99
CA LYS A 2 3.53 18.66 5.20
C LYS A 2 2.79 17.73 6.16
N LYS A 3 1.48 17.64 6.03
CA LYS A 3 0.61 16.73 6.81
C LYS A 3 0.22 15.56 5.93
N ILE A 4 0.18 14.37 6.50
CA ILE A 4 -0.32 13.16 5.83
C ILE A 4 -1.32 12.46 6.74
N VAL A 5 -2.40 11.95 6.17
CA VAL A 5 -3.37 11.08 6.86
C VAL A 5 -3.24 9.68 6.29
N LEU A 6 -3.02 8.69 7.17
CA LEU A 6 -2.93 7.29 6.79
C LEU A 6 -4.23 6.58 7.07
N PHE A 7 -4.72 5.84 6.09
CA PHE A 7 -5.89 4.98 6.20
C PHE A 7 -5.48 3.53 6.03
N ASP A 8 -6.08 2.65 6.82
CA ASP A 8 -6.18 1.25 6.44
C ASP A 8 -7.15 1.11 5.25
N MET A 9 -7.13 -0.04 4.59
CA MET A 9 -7.89 -0.27 3.37
C MET A 9 -9.21 -1.02 3.67
N ASP A 10 -9.11 -2.31 3.94
CA ASP A 10 -10.28 -3.18 4.12
C ASP A 10 -11.00 -2.87 5.43
N GLY A 11 -12.31 -2.62 5.34
CA GLY A 11 -13.14 -2.25 6.50
C GLY A 11 -13.01 -0.77 6.91
N THR A 12 -12.14 0.01 6.26
CA THR A 12 -12.00 1.46 6.51
C THR A 12 -12.38 2.28 5.29
N LEU A 13 -11.70 2.08 4.16
CA LEU A 13 -11.99 2.79 2.90
C LEU A 13 -12.87 1.97 1.97
N THR A 14 -12.78 0.65 2.05
CA THR A 14 -13.56 -0.27 1.23
C THR A 14 -14.28 -1.28 2.11
N PRO A 15 -15.46 -1.78 1.72
CA PRO A 15 -15.90 -3.08 2.22
C PRO A 15 -14.82 -4.13 1.91
N PRO A 16 -14.72 -5.23 2.69
CA PRO A 16 -13.65 -6.21 2.49
C PRO A 16 -13.61 -6.73 1.06
N ARG A 17 -12.47 -6.55 0.38
CA ARG A 17 -12.25 -7.00 -1.01
C ARG A 17 -13.20 -6.42 -2.05
N GLN A 18 -13.83 -5.29 -1.78
CA GLN A 18 -14.68 -4.58 -2.74
C GLN A 18 -14.07 -3.23 -3.15
N PRO A 19 -14.47 -2.68 -4.32
CA PRO A 19 -13.97 -1.39 -4.76
C PRO A 19 -14.26 -0.27 -3.76
N LEU A 20 -13.50 0.82 -3.86
CA LEU A 20 -13.71 2.02 -3.05
C LEU A 20 -15.15 2.52 -3.14
N ASP A 21 -15.73 2.81 -1.98
CA ASP A 21 -17.04 3.47 -1.91
C ASP A 21 -16.93 4.87 -2.53
N LEU A 22 -17.67 5.09 -3.63
CA LEU A 22 -17.67 6.34 -4.37
C LEU A 22 -18.17 7.52 -3.52
N ASN A 23 -18.97 7.26 -2.49
CA ASN A 23 -19.44 8.29 -1.55
C ASN A 23 -18.26 8.94 -0.79
N LEU A 24 -17.17 8.20 -0.57
CA LEU A 24 -15.98 8.71 0.11
C LEU A 24 -15.10 9.59 -0.79
N LEU A 25 -15.25 9.53 -2.11
CA LEU A 25 -14.41 10.29 -3.04
C LEU A 25 -14.49 11.80 -2.82
N GLY A 26 -15.68 12.32 -2.49
CA GLY A 26 -15.87 13.73 -2.20
C GLY A 26 -15.04 14.16 -0.99
N SER A 27 -15.15 13.41 0.11
CA SER A 27 -14.41 13.65 1.36
C SER A 27 -12.91 13.53 1.16
N LEU A 28 -12.44 12.49 0.45
CA LEU A 28 -11.02 12.31 0.14
C LEU A 28 -10.49 13.46 -0.71
N LYS A 29 -11.25 13.90 -1.71
CA LYS A 29 -10.87 15.07 -2.54
C LYS A 29 -10.75 16.33 -1.69
N VAL A 30 -11.69 16.61 -0.79
CA VAL A 30 -11.61 17.75 0.13
C VAL A 30 -10.36 17.63 1.01
N LEU A 31 -10.09 16.45 1.55
CA LEU A 31 -8.92 16.20 2.39
C LEU A 31 -7.59 16.50 1.67
N THR A 32 -7.51 16.24 0.36
CA THR A 32 -6.31 16.55 -0.43
C THR A 32 -5.94 18.04 -0.47
N HIS A 33 -6.84 18.95 -0.10
CA HIS A 33 -6.52 20.37 0.03
C HIS A 33 -5.70 20.69 1.28
N TYR A 34 -5.78 19.84 2.31
CA TYR A 34 -5.18 20.07 3.63
C TYR A 34 -4.01 19.14 3.94
N SER A 35 -3.98 17.96 3.35
CA SER A 35 -2.94 16.95 3.57
C SER A 35 -2.73 16.05 2.36
N ASP A 36 -1.59 15.35 2.34
CA ASP A 36 -1.42 14.17 1.51
C ASP A 36 -2.20 13.00 2.15
N ILE A 37 -2.50 11.97 1.35
CA ILE A 37 -3.23 10.78 1.79
C ILE A 37 -2.32 9.58 1.61
N GLY A 38 -2.23 8.71 2.59
CA GLY A 38 -1.56 7.41 2.46
C GLY A 38 -2.54 6.27 2.70
N ILE A 39 -2.45 5.21 1.91
CA ILE A 39 -3.20 3.97 2.12
C ILE A 39 -2.21 2.88 2.48
N VAL A 40 -2.37 2.32 3.68
CA VAL A 40 -1.56 1.23 4.21
C VAL A 40 -2.41 -0.04 4.17
N THR A 41 -1.85 -1.13 3.65
CA THR A 41 -2.54 -2.42 3.60
C THR A 41 -1.54 -3.57 3.68
N GLY A 42 -1.97 -4.71 4.24
CA GLY A 42 -1.20 -5.95 4.21
C GLY A 42 -1.08 -6.57 2.81
N SER A 43 -1.99 -6.21 1.90
CA SER A 43 -2.01 -6.72 0.53
C SER A 43 -0.93 -6.09 -0.36
N ASP A 44 -0.67 -6.69 -1.52
CA ASP A 44 0.32 -6.17 -2.48
C ASP A 44 -0.25 -5.05 -3.38
N ILE A 45 0.62 -4.39 -4.15
CA ILE A 45 0.27 -3.28 -5.05
C ILE A 45 -0.83 -3.63 -6.07
N ASN A 46 -0.87 -4.87 -6.55
CA ASN A 46 -1.90 -5.29 -7.52
C ASN A 46 -3.30 -5.18 -6.92
N TYR A 47 -3.44 -5.51 -5.63
CA TYR A 47 -4.71 -5.37 -4.90
C TYR A 47 -5.14 -3.90 -4.79
N LEU A 48 -4.20 -3.02 -4.46
CA LEU A 48 -4.47 -1.57 -4.43
C LEU A 48 -4.90 -1.06 -5.81
N LYS A 49 -4.23 -1.49 -6.88
CA LYS A 49 -4.57 -1.09 -8.26
C LYS A 49 -5.98 -1.51 -8.65
N GLU A 50 -6.41 -2.69 -8.24
CA GLU A 50 -7.76 -3.21 -8.49
C GLU A 50 -8.83 -2.40 -7.74
N GLN A 51 -8.71 -2.29 -6.42
CA GLN A 51 -9.76 -1.67 -5.60
C GLN A 51 -9.84 -0.15 -5.74
N LEU A 52 -8.72 0.51 -6.06
CA LEU A 52 -8.63 1.97 -6.18
C LEU A 52 -8.60 2.44 -7.64
N LYS A 53 -8.92 1.57 -8.60
CA LYS A 53 -8.80 1.87 -10.04
C LYS A 53 -9.35 3.24 -10.42
N ILE A 54 -10.56 3.58 -9.95
CA ILE A 54 -11.23 4.85 -10.24
C ILE A 54 -10.42 6.05 -9.73
N VAL A 55 -9.82 5.95 -8.53
CA VAL A 55 -8.99 7.01 -7.96
C VAL A 55 -7.68 7.16 -8.73
N LEU A 56 -7.05 6.03 -9.07
CA LEU A 56 -5.73 6.01 -9.71
C LEU A 56 -5.78 6.49 -11.15
N GLU A 57 -6.86 6.21 -11.89
CA GLU A 57 -7.00 6.55 -13.30
C GLU A 57 -7.66 7.93 -13.50
N ASN A 58 -8.69 8.28 -12.71
CA ASN A 58 -9.61 9.36 -13.06
C ASN A 58 -9.70 10.49 -12.03
N SER A 59 -8.84 10.50 -11.01
CA SER A 59 -8.93 11.50 -9.93
C SER A 59 -7.66 12.30 -9.72
N ARG A 60 -7.82 13.60 -9.44
CA ARG A 60 -6.73 14.46 -8.97
C ARG A 60 -6.18 14.02 -7.60
N ILE A 61 -6.93 13.19 -6.87
CA ILE A 61 -6.48 12.59 -5.61
C ILE A 61 -5.16 11.83 -5.81
N ARG A 62 -4.95 11.20 -6.98
CA ARG A 62 -3.74 10.42 -7.29
C ARG A 62 -2.44 11.21 -7.08
N TYR A 63 -2.43 12.51 -7.33
CA TYR A 63 -1.23 13.36 -7.22
C TYR A 63 -0.81 13.63 -5.77
N LYS A 64 -1.64 13.25 -4.80
CA LYS A 64 -1.36 13.36 -3.36
C LYS A 64 -1.56 12.03 -2.63
N LEU A 65 -1.67 10.94 -3.38
CA LEU A 65 -1.92 9.61 -2.84
C LEU A 65 -0.62 8.80 -2.76
N HIS A 66 -0.27 8.40 -1.55
CA HIS A 66 0.84 7.50 -1.25
C HIS A 66 0.27 6.08 -1.08
N LEU A 67 0.89 5.11 -1.74
CA LEU A 67 0.47 3.71 -1.64
C LEU A 67 1.52 2.93 -0.84
N LEU A 68 1.10 2.32 0.26
CA LEU A 68 1.96 1.60 1.22
C LEU A 68 1.55 0.12 1.37
N PRO A 69 1.68 -0.71 0.31
CA PRO A 69 1.34 -2.13 0.39
C PRO A 69 2.34 -2.93 1.23
N CYS A 70 1.97 -4.18 1.51
CA CYS A 70 2.75 -5.12 2.31
C CYS A 70 3.10 -4.53 3.69
N ASN A 71 2.11 -3.95 4.37
CA ASN A 71 2.24 -3.27 5.66
C ASN A 71 3.28 -2.14 5.63
N GLY A 72 3.37 -1.41 4.51
CA GLY A 72 4.32 -0.31 4.32
C GLY A 72 5.77 -0.75 4.06
N THR A 73 6.04 -2.04 3.90
CA THR A 73 7.37 -2.50 3.44
C THR A 73 7.66 -2.12 1.99
N LYS A 74 6.65 -1.66 1.25
CA LYS A 74 6.81 -0.97 -0.04
C LYS A 74 6.13 0.39 0.06
N HIS A 75 6.70 1.40 -0.57
CA HIS A 75 6.06 2.71 -0.72
C HIS A 75 6.18 3.18 -2.16
N TYR A 76 5.01 3.45 -2.76
CA TYR A 76 4.88 4.08 -4.05
C TYR A 76 4.47 5.55 -3.86
N ALA A 77 5.31 6.46 -4.35
CA ALA A 77 5.08 7.89 -4.31
C ALA A 77 4.02 8.31 -5.33
N PRO A 78 3.24 9.37 -5.05
CA PRO A 78 2.31 9.93 -6.02
C PRO A 78 3.06 10.41 -7.29
N PRO A 79 2.44 10.29 -8.48
CA PRO A 79 2.98 10.85 -9.72
C PRO A 79 2.99 12.38 -9.68
N SER A 80 3.90 13.01 -10.44
CA SER A 80 3.96 14.48 -10.53
C SER A 80 3.08 15.04 -11.64
N CYS A 81 2.80 14.25 -12.67
CA CYS A 81 1.98 14.62 -13.81
C CYS A 81 1.08 13.47 -14.29
N ASN A 82 0.16 13.75 -15.22
CA ASN A 82 -0.86 12.80 -15.67
C ASN A 82 -0.31 11.59 -16.43
N HIS A 83 0.84 11.71 -17.11
CA HIS A 83 1.48 10.63 -17.86
C HIS A 83 2.36 9.72 -17.00
N GLU A 84 2.57 10.04 -15.72
CA GLU A 84 3.36 9.22 -14.80
C GLU A 84 2.47 8.28 -13.97
N GLU A 85 3.00 7.12 -13.59
CA GLU A 85 2.41 6.23 -12.60
C GLU A 85 3.00 6.45 -11.20
N HIS A 86 2.38 5.85 -10.18
CA HIS A 86 2.96 5.82 -8.84
C HIS A 86 4.29 5.05 -8.87
N LYS A 87 5.37 5.70 -8.43
CA LYS A 87 6.73 5.17 -8.51
C LYS A 87 7.13 4.50 -7.20
N LEU A 88 7.62 3.26 -7.27
CA LEU A 88 8.22 2.59 -6.11
C LEU A 88 9.50 3.33 -5.69
N ILE A 89 9.48 3.98 -4.52
CA ILE A 89 10.62 4.72 -3.98
C ILE A 89 11.27 4.06 -2.76
N TYR A 90 10.57 3.12 -2.13
CA TYR A 90 11.10 2.36 -1.01
C TYR A 90 10.57 0.93 -1.05
N LYS A 91 11.46 -0.03 -0.74
CA LYS A 91 11.14 -1.45 -0.59
C LYS A 91 12.06 -2.08 0.45
N LYS A 92 11.48 -2.82 1.38
CA LYS A 92 12.17 -3.66 2.35
C LYS A 92 11.84 -5.13 2.08
N ASP A 93 12.87 -5.96 2.08
CA ASP A 93 12.76 -7.39 1.82
C ASP A 93 13.26 -8.16 3.03
N PHE A 94 12.43 -9.05 3.57
CA PHE A 94 12.73 -9.78 4.80
C PHE A 94 14.02 -10.61 4.69
N LYS A 95 14.21 -11.32 3.57
CA LYS A 95 15.39 -12.18 3.36
C LYS A 95 16.66 -11.35 3.25
N LYS A 96 16.60 -10.19 2.59
CA LYS A 96 17.72 -9.23 2.54
C LYS A 96 18.02 -8.66 3.93
N GLU A 97 16.99 -8.31 4.69
CA GLU A 97 17.13 -7.72 6.03
C GLU A 97 17.81 -8.66 7.02
N ILE A 98 17.35 -9.91 7.11
CA ILE A 98 17.91 -10.86 8.08
C ILE A 98 19.19 -11.54 7.56
N GLY A 99 19.45 -11.45 6.26
CA GLY A 99 20.60 -12.06 5.59
C GLY A 99 20.42 -13.57 5.33
N LYS A 100 21.16 -14.06 4.31
CA LYS A 100 21.02 -15.43 3.79
C LYS A 100 21.24 -16.52 4.85
N LYS A 101 22.20 -16.33 5.75
CA LYS A 101 22.53 -17.33 6.80
C LYS A 101 21.38 -17.51 7.79
N LYS A 102 20.86 -16.40 8.35
CA LYS A 102 19.73 -16.46 9.29
C LYS A 102 18.46 -16.95 8.61
N PHE A 103 18.20 -16.51 7.38
CA PHE A 103 17.08 -17.01 6.58
C PHE A 103 17.15 -18.52 6.39
N HIS A 104 18.32 -19.07 6.05
CA HIS A 104 18.49 -20.50 5.87
C HIS A 104 18.28 -21.29 7.17
N ILE A 105 18.80 -20.79 8.30
CA ILE A 105 18.56 -21.40 9.62
C ILE A 105 17.06 -21.40 9.94
N LEU A 106 16.37 -20.27 9.75
CA LEU A 106 14.94 -20.16 9.97
C LEU A 106 14.16 -21.17 9.13
N MET A 107 14.47 -21.27 7.82
CA MET A 107 13.80 -22.24 6.94
C MET A 107 14.04 -23.69 7.37
N LYS A 108 15.27 -24.03 7.80
CA LYS A 108 15.58 -25.37 8.30
C LYS A 108 14.73 -25.70 9.53
N LEU A 109 14.67 -24.79 10.51
CA LEU A 109 13.84 -24.96 11.71
C LEU A 109 12.37 -25.16 11.36
N LEU A 110 11.81 -24.32 10.46
CA LEU A 110 10.41 -24.43 10.06
C LEU A 110 10.10 -25.78 9.38
N ILE A 111 10.99 -26.30 8.55
CA ILE A 111 10.84 -27.62 7.91
C ILE A 111 10.88 -28.73 8.95
N GLU A 112 11.81 -28.67 9.90
CA GLU A 112 11.89 -29.63 11.01
C GLU A 112 10.58 -29.61 11.82
N TYR A 113 10.08 -28.44 12.20
CA TYR A 113 8.80 -28.31 12.91
C TYR A 113 7.61 -28.89 12.12
N GLN A 114 7.54 -28.66 10.81
CA GLN A 114 6.44 -29.16 9.98
C GLN A 114 6.44 -30.69 9.88
N ASN A 115 7.60 -31.35 9.91
CA ASN A 115 7.71 -32.81 9.86
C ASN A 115 7.38 -33.48 11.22
N HIS A 116 7.27 -32.70 12.30
CA HIS A 116 6.91 -33.17 13.64
C HIS A 116 5.42 -32.93 13.97
N ILE A 117 4.63 -32.45 13.01
CA ILE A 117 3.16 -32.33 13.05
C ILE A 117 2.58 -33.43 12.17
#